data_AF-A0A4Z1SWK2-F1
#
_entry.id   AF-A0A4Z1SWK2-F1
#
_cell.length_a   1.000
_cell.length_b   1.000
_cell.length_c   1.000
_cell.angle_alpha   90.00
_cell.angle_beta   90.00
_cell.angle_gamma   90.00
#
_symmetry.space_group_name_H-M   'P 1'
#
loop_
_entity.id
_entity.type
_entity.pdbx_description
1 polymer ?
#
loop_
_entity_poly.entity_id
_entity_poly.type
_entity_poly.pdbx_seq_one_letter_code
_entity_poly.pdbx_strand_id
1 'polypeptide(L)'
;MTALMPAAYFNRPEIVQLLLPYEQGLKDSEGHTAKWYANNSPEKGDFTQVRQLLEDEGIERLPPSSPGLTNQEHINKLTAEIESLKKDLFSSKNALEETRKELSQLNQENSSLKQQLDNAINESKRHAEMNEDLRKASDQNRALINALTTEKATLQEQLSKTIEDLKRALADQKAQNLVLEKENAQLRTESHDMKDLRRRLEEVEEEKRILLQNLAAVGGRLTNHPQGLGTPTG
;
A
#
# COMPACT_ATOMS: atom_id res chain seq x y z
N MET A 1 -95.69 -26.36 41.43
CA MET A 1 -95.34 -25.06 42.00
C MET A 1 -93.92 -24.70 41.56
N THR A 2 -93.69 -23.48 41.07
CA THR A 2 -92.37 -22.99 40.65
C THR A 2 -91.80 -22.01 41.68
N ALA A 3 -90.62 -21.41 41.48
CA ALA A 3 -90.07 -20.42 42.40
C ALA A 3 -90.75 -19.04 42.28
N LEU A 4 -91.28 -18.71 41.09
CA LEU A 4 -92.06 -17.50 40.82
C LEU A 4 -93.38 -17.45 41.63
N MET A 5 -94.03 -18.60 41.85
CA MET A 5 -95.29 -18.70 42.60
C MET A 5 -95.20 -18.28 44.08
N PRO A 6 -94.29 -18.81 44.91
CA PRO A 6 -94.08 -18.33 46.27
C PRO A 6 -93.51 -16.90 46.31
N ALA A 7 -92.69 -16.50 45.32
CA ALA A 7 -92.23 -15.10 45.23
C ALA A 7 -93.40 -14.12 45.04
N ALA A 8 -94.39 -14.50 44.26
CA ALA A 8 -95.63 -13.74 44.07
C ALA A 8 -96.54 -13.78 45.31
N TYR A 9 -96.66 -14.94 45.97
CA TYR A 9 -97.44 -15.13 47.20
C TYR A 9 -96.93 -14.27 48.38
N PHE A 10 -95.61 -14.16 48.54
CA PHE A 10 -94.95 -13.41 49.63
C PHE A 10 -94.56 -11.96 49.25
N ASN A 11 -95.16 -11.40 48.20
CA ASN A 11 -94.93 -10.02 47.73
C ASN A 11 -93.45 -9.64 47.52
N ARG A 12 -92.69 -10.42 46.74
CA ARG A 12 -91.25 -10.18 46.49
C ARG A 12 -91.00 -9.69 45.05
N PRO A 13 -91.24 -8.41 44.74
CA PRO A 13 -91.19 -7.89 43.38
C PRO A 13 -89.83 -8.06 42.70
N GLU A 14 -88.71 -7.97 43.42
CA GLU A 14 -87.36 -8.14 42.85
C GLU A 14 -87.10 -9.58 42.39
N ILE A 15 -87.59 -10.55 43.17
CA ILE A 15 -87.47 -11.97 42.83
C ILE A 15 -88.41 -12.31 41.68
N VAL A 16 -89.62 -11.75 41.70
CA VAL A 16 -90.58 -11.86 40.58
C VAL A 16 -89.94 -11.34 39.30
N GLN A 17 -89.34 -10.16 39.30
CA GLN A 17 -88.70 -9.59 38.11
C GLN A 17 -87.57 -10.45 37.56
N LEU A 18 -86.76 -11.09 38.42
CA LEU A 18 -85.67 -11.97 38.02
C LEU A 18 -86.17 -13.28 37.40
N LEU A 19 -87.22 -13.87 37.96
CA LEU A 19 -87.72 -15.19 37.58
C LEU A 19 -88.78 -15.14 36.46
N LEU A 20 -89.47 -14.02 36.31
CA LEU A 20 -90.55 -13.83 35.34
C LEU A 20 -90.15 -14.26 33.91
N PRO A 21 -88.97 -13.89 33.37
CA PRO A 21 -88.61 -14.29 32.02
C PRO A 21 -88.53 -15.82 31.83
N TYR A 22 -88.21 -16.56 32.89
CA TYR A 22 -87.93 -18.00 32.83
C TYR A 22 -89.10 -18.88 33.28
N GLU A 23 -89.99 -18.39 34.15
CA GLU A 23 -91.03 -19.20 34.77
C GLU A 23 -92.47 -18.73 34.48
N GLN A 24 -92.66 -17.61 33.78
CA GLN A 24 -94.00 -17.12 33.43
C GLN A 24 -94.82 -18.15 32.66
N GLY A 25 -96.13 -18.17 32.92
CA GLY A 25 -97.09 -19.07 32.27
C GLY A 25 -97.08 -20.52 32.78
N LEU A 26 -96.18 -20.86 33.70
CA LEU A 26 -96.19 -22.17 34.35
C LEU A 26 -97.34 -22.27 35.35
N LYS A 27 -97.98 -23.43 35.35
CA LYS A 27 -99.06 -23.77 36.28
C LYS A 27 -98.61 -24.85 37.24
N ASP A 28 -99.08 -24.77 38.49
CA ASP A 28 -98.90 -25.87 39.42
C ASP A 28 -99.85 -27.04 39.12
N SER A 29 -99.82 -28.07 39.96
CA SER A 29 -100.67 -29.25 39.83
C SER A 29 -102.17 -28.94 39.99
N GLU A 30 -102.53 -27.80 40.55
CA GLU A 30 -103.90 -27.32 40.71
C GLU A 30 -104.32 -26.37 39.58
N GLY A 31 -103.40 -26.06 38.65
CA GLY A 31 -103.66 -25.18 37.52
C GLY A 31 -103.45 -23.69 37.82
N HIS A 32 -102.91 -23.33 38.99
CA HIS A 32 -102.69 -21.95 39.42
C HIS A 32 -101.35 -21.40 38.89
N THR A 33 -101.37 -20.13 38.47
CA THR A 33 -100.17 -19.38 38.03
C THR A 33 -99.65 -18.48 39.13
N ALA A 34 -98.49 -17.83 38.95
CA ALA A 34 -97.95 -16.92 39.97
C ALA A 34 -98.90 -15.72 40.23
N LYS A 35 -99.61 -15.23 39.21
CA LYS A 35 -100.65 -14.20 39.35
C LYS A 35 -101.79 -14.65 40.27
N TRP A 36 -102.18 -15.92 40.23
CA TRP A 36 -103.19 -16.46 41.14
C TRP A 36 -102.74 -16.38 42.59
N TYR A 37 -101.47 -16.73 42.87
CA TYR A 37 -100.88 -16.63 44.20
C TYR A 37 -100.75 -15.18 44.70
N ALA A 38 -100.44 -14.21 43.83
CA ALA A 38 -100.43 -12.78 44.19
C ALA A 38 -101.83 -12.21 44.51
N ASN A 39 -102.89 -12.84 44.01
CA ASN A 39 -104.27 -12.41 44.26
C ASN A 39 -104.91 -13.09 45.48
N ASN A 40 -104.43 -14.27 45.86
CA ASN A 40 -104.98 -15.09 46.96
C ASN A 40 -104.05 -15.17 48.19
N SER A 41 -103.09 -14.26 48.30
CA SER A 41 -102.21 -14.22 49.47
C SER A 41 -102.98 -13.75 50.73
N PRO A 42 -102.82 -14.43 51.88
CA PRO A 42 -103.40 -14.02 53.15
C PRO A 42 -102.63 -12.87 53.83
N GLU A 43 -101.45 -12.49 53.30
CA GLU A 43 -100.66 -11.39 53.86
C GLU A 43 -101.34 -10.04 53.62
N LYS A 44 -101.42 -9.20 54.66
CA LYS A 44 -101.86 -7.80 54.53
C LYS A 44 -100.67 -6.97 54.01
N GLY A 45 -100.71 -6.59 52.73
CA GLY A 45 -99.69 -5.75 52.10
C GLY A 45 -100.15 -5.19 50.75
N ASP A 46 -99.40 -4.23 50.20
CA ASP A 46 -99.65 -3.72 48.85
C ASP A 46 -98.97 -4.60 47.81
N PHE A 47 -99.76 -5.43 47.12
CA PHE A 47 -99.31 -6.31 46.03
C PHE A 47 -99.36 -5.64 44.65
N THR A 48 -99.65 -4.34 44.56
CA THR A 48 -99.85 -3.63 43.29
C THR A 48 -98.65 -3.82 42.35
N GLN A 49 -97.43 -3.74 42.87
CA GLN A 49 -96.21 -3.89 42.08
C GLN A 49 -96.05 -5.31 41.51
N VAL A 50 -96.28 -6.35 42.33
CA VAL A 50 -96.21 -7.75 41.90
C VAL A 50 -97.32 -8.07 40.89
N ARG A 51 -98.53 -7.55 41.10
CA ARG A 51 -99.66 -7.74 40.17
C ARG A 51 -99.44 -7.06 38.82
N GLN A 52 -98.81 -5.88 38.80
CA GLN A 52 -98.39 -5.19 37.57
C GLN A 52 -97.31 -5.99 36.83
N LEU A 53 -96.29 -6.50 37.53
CA LEU A 53 -95.26 -7.36 36.92
C LEU A 53 -95.83 -8.64 36.32
N LEU A 54 -96.95 -9.14 36.85
CA LEU A 54 -97.63 -10.37 36.42
C LEU A 54 -98.88 -10.09 35.56
N GLU A 55 -99.10 -8.85 35.10
CA GLU A 55 -100.30 -8.48 34.34
C GLU A 55 -100.42 -9.33 33.08
N ASP A 56 -99.30 -9.47 32.38
CA ASP A 56 -99.11 -10.19 31.12
C ASP A 56 -98.48 -11.58 31.30
N GLU A 57 -98.68 -12.22 32.47
CA GLU A 57 -98.13 -13.56 32.73
C GLU A 57 -98.61 -14.58 31.68
N GLY A 58 -97.67 -15.17 30.94
CA GLY A 58 -97.92 -16.26 30.00
C GLY A 58 -97.83 -15.90 28.52
N ILE A 59 -97.31 -14.72 28.17
CA ILE A 59 -97.11 -14.31 26.76
C ILE A 59 -95.94 -15.06 26.11
N GLU A 60 -94.76 -15.14 26.73
CA GLU A 60 -93.62 -15.88 26.16
C GLU A 60 -92.55 -16.19 27.22
N ARG A 61 -92.20 -17.47 27.39
CA ARG A 61 -91.15 -17.91 28.33
C ARG A 61 -89.80 -17.98 27.61
N LEU A 62 -88.77 -17.34 28.13
CA LEU A 62 -87.41 -17.48 27.59
C LEU A 62 -86.98 -18.97 27.65
N PRO A 63 -86.37 -19.49 26.58
CA PRO A 63 -85.82 -20.84 26.61
C PRO A 63 -84.68 -20.90 27.65
N PRO A 64 -84.50 -22.04 28.35
CA PRO A 64 -83.39 -22.20 29.26
C PRO A 64 -82.06 -22.00 28.51
N SER A 65 -81.21 -21.11 29.00
CA SER A 65 -79.89 -20.84 28.41
C SER A 65 -79.07 -22.14 28.36
N SER A 66 -78.77 -22.65 27.16
CA SER A 66 -77.99 -23.88 26.97
C SER A 66 -76.48 -23.60 27.16
N PRO A 67 -75.83 -24.05 28.24
CA PRO A 67 -74.44 -23.69 28.55
C PRO A 67 -73.39 -24.38 27.66
N GLY A 68 -73.80 -25.39 26.87
CA GLY A 68 -72.87 -26.24 26.11
C GLY A 68 -72.28 -25.58 24.86
N LEU A 69 -72.95 -24.59 24.26
CA LEU A 69 -72.53 -24.01 22.99
C LEU A 69 -71.36 -23.02 23.15
N THR A 70 -71.31 -22.27 24.25
CA THR A 70 -70.29 -21.23 24.49
C THR A 70 -68.91 -21.79 24.81
N ASN A 71 -68.85 -22.93 25.54
CA ASN A 71 -67.58 -23.55 25.88
C ASN A 71 -66.92 -24.22 24.67
N GLN A 72 -67.72 -24.82 23.78
CA GLN A 72 -67.21 -25.45 22.57
C GLN A 72 -66.63 -24.41 21.58
N GLU A 73 -67.27 -23.25 21.44
CA GLU A 73 -66.76 -22.14 20.62
C GLU A 73 -65.42 -21.60 21.14
N HIS A 74 -65.29 -21.43 22.46
CA HIS A 74 -64.04 -21.02 23.09
C HIS A 74 -62.92 -22.06 22.88
N ILE A 75 -63.22 -23.35 23.03
CA ILE A 75 -62.25 -24.44 22.78
C ILE A 75 -61.79 -24.43 21.32
N ASN A 76 -62.71 -24.25 20.37
CA ASN A 76 -62.37 -24.19 18.95
C ASN A 76 -61.45 -23.00 18.63
N LYS A 77 -61.73 -21.82 19.21
CA LYS A 77 -60.90 -20.62 19.04
C LYS A 77 -59.49 -20.81 19.58
N LEU A 78 -59.36 -21.35 20.79
CA LEU A 78 -58.06 -21.66 21.39
C LEU A 78 -57.29 -22.70 20.59
N THR A 79 -58.00 -23.69 20.02
CA THR A 79 -57.37 -24.71 19.18
C THR A 79 -56.78 -24.10 17.91
N ALA A 80 -57.54 -23.22 17.23
CA ALA A 80 -57.05 -22.51 16.04
C ALA A 80 -55.84 -21.60 16.37
N GLU A 81 -55.87 -20.92 17.51
CA GLU A 81 -54.76 -20.08 17.97
C GLU A 81 -53.51 -20.89 18.29
N ILE A 82 -53.65 -22.05 18.97
CA ILE A 82 -52.55 -22.98 19.22
C ILE A 82 -51.93 -23.48 17.92
N GLU A 83 -52.75 -23.84 16.93
CA GLU A 83 -52.24 -24.31 15.63
C GLU A 83 -51.55 -23.19 14.84
N SER A 84 -52.06 -21.96 14.90
CA SER A 84 -51.39 -20.78 14.33
C SER A 84 -50.03 -20.54 14.98
N LEU A 85 -49.98 -20.51 16.32
CA LEU A 85 -48.74 -20.28 17.07
C LEU A 85 -47.71 -21.37 16.84
N LYS A 86 -48.14 -22.64 16.74
CA LYS A 86 -47.23 -23.75 16.37
C LYS A 86 -46.61 -23.53 15.00
N LYS A 87 -47.40 -23.08 14.02
CA LYS A 87 -46.91 -22.80 12.66
C LYS A 87 -45.89 -21.65 12.69
N ASP A 88 -46.20 -20.56 13.38
CA ASP A 88 -45.30 -19.41 13.51
C ASP A 88 -44.00 -19.80 14.23
N LEU A 89 -44.09 -20.63 15.27
CA LEU A 89 -42.93 -21.16 15.99
C LEU A 89 -42.03 -22.00 15.07
N PHE A 90 -42.62 -22.85 14.24
CA PHE A 90 -41.86 -23.66 13.28
C PHE A 90 -41.16 -22.80 12.23
N SER A 91 -41.87 -21.81 11.67
CA SER A 91 -41.30 -20.83 10.75
C SER A 91 -40.15 -20.03 11.38
N SER A 92 -40.34 -19.54 12.61
CA SER A 92 -39.31 -18.80 13.35
C SER A 92 -38.07 -19.66 13.65
N LYS A 93 -38.27 -20.93 14.03
CA LYS A 93 -37.16 -21.87 14.28
C LYS A 93 -36.33 -22.11 13.03
N ASN A 94 -36.96 -22.25 11.87
CA ASN A 94 -36.25 -22.46 10.61
C ASN A 94 -35.42 -21.22 10.24
N ALA A 95 -36.00 -20.02 10.34
CA ALA A 95 -35.28 -18.77 10.11
C ALA A 95 -34.09 -18.60 11.08
N LEU A 96 -34.24 -19.00 12.34
CA LEU A 96 -33.15 -18.97 13.32
C LEU A 96 -32.02 -19.94 12.95
N GLU A 97 -32.34 -21.12 12.43
CA GLU A 97 -31.33 -22.08 12.00
C GLU A 97 -30.57 -21.60 10.74
N GLU A 98 -31.26 -20.95 9.80
CA GLU A 98 -30.64 -20.32 8.63
C GLU A 98 -29.68 -19.20 9.03
N THR A 99 -30.14 -18.25 9.86
CA THR A 99 -29.29 -17.16 10.36
C THR A 99 -28.09 -17.67 11.16
N ARG A 100 -28.24 -18.78 11.91
CA ARG A 100 -27.13 -19.43 12.63
C ARG A 100 -26.06 -19.98 11.67
N LYS A 101 -26.47 -20.58 10.55
CA LYS A 101 -25.55 -21.07 9.52
C LYS A 101 -24.79 -19.93 8.84
N GLU A 102 -25.50 -18.87 8.47
CA GLU A 102 -24.89 -17.66 7.90
C GLU A 102 -23.86 -17.04 8.86
N LEU A 103 -24.19 -16.94 10.15
CA LEU A 103 -23.27 -16.40 11.17
C LEU A 103 -22.04 -17.28 11.32
N SER A 104 -22.19 -18.61 11.29
CA SER A 104 -21.06 -19.55 11.30
C SER A 104 -20.15 -19.35 10.08
N GLN A 105 -20.74 -19.17 8.90
CA GLN A 105 -19.99 -18.96 7.67
C GLN A 105 -19.23 -17.61 7.71
N LEU A 106 -19.91 -16.53 8.10
CA LEU A 106 -19.29 -15.22 8.26
C LEU A 106 -18.14 -15.22 9.29
N ASN A 107 -18.26 -16.01 10.36
CA ASN A 107 -17.16 -16.16 11.33
C ASN A 107 -15.96 -16.87 10.71
N GLN A 108 -16.17 -17.89 9.88
CA GLN A 108 -15.08 -18.57 9.18
C GLN A 108 -14.40 -17.62 8.18
N GLU A 109 -15.18 -16.86 7.41
CA GLU A 109 -14.68 -15.85 6.48
C GLU A 109 -13.89 -14.75 7.20
N ASN A 110 -14.40 -14.21 8.31
CA ASN A 110 -13.70 -13.23 9.13
C ASN A 110 -12.35 -13.75 9.65
N SER A 111 -12.29 -15.03 10.05
CA SER A 111 -11.02 -15.66 10.47
C SER A 111 -10.01 -15.72 9.31
N SER A 112 -10.47 -16.12 8.12
CA SER A 112 -9.61 -16.16 6.92
C SER A 112 -9.11 -14.77 6.51
N LEU A 113 -10.00 -13.77 6.48
CA LEU A 113 -9.65 -12.39 6.16
C LEU A 113 -8.65 -11.81 7.16
N LYS A 114 -8.82 -12.11 8.46
CA LYS A 114 -7.86 -11.68 9.48
C LYS A 114 -6.47 -12.28 9.25
N GLN A 115 -6.39 -13.57 8.92
CA GLN A 115 -5.14 -14.22 8.57
C GLN A 115 -4.49 -13.62 7.32
N GLN A 116 -5.28 -13.33 6.28
CA GLN A 116 -4.78 -12.68 5.07
C GLN A 116 -4.24 -11.28 5.35
N LEU A 117 -4.92 -10.51 6.21
CA LEU A 117 -4.48 -9.19 6.62
C LEU A 117 -3.15 -9.24 7.39
N ASP A 118 -3.00 -10.18 8.32
CA ASP A 118 -1.75 -10.36 9.07
C ASP A 118 -0.58 -10.72 8.13
N ASN A 119 -0.82 -11.58 7.14
CA ASN A 119 0.18 -11.93 6.12
C ASN A 119 0.57 -10.70 5.27
N ALA A 120 -0.41 -9.94 4.79
CA ALA A 120 -0.16 -8.72 4.01
C ALA A 120 0.62 -7.66 4.80
N ILE A 121 0.34 -7.50 6.10
CA ILE A 121 1.10 -6.62 6.98
C ILE A 121 2.56 -7.07 7.09
N ASN A 122 2.80 -8.37 7.25
CA ASN A 122 4.16 -8.91 7.34
C ASN A 122 4.93 -8.76 6.03
N GLU A 123 4.29 -9.00 4.88
CA GLU A 123 4.88 -8.75 3.57
C GLU A 123 5.20 -7.26 3.36
N SER A 124 4.28 -6.37 3.73
CA SER A 124 4.51 -4.92 3.65
C SER A 124 5.71 -4.48 4.49
N LYS A 125 5.93 -5.07 5.68
CA LYS A 125 7.10 -4.79 6.51
C LYS A 125 8.39 -5.24 5.83
N ARG A 126 8.41 -6.46 5.28
CA ARG A 126 9.57 -6.97 4.51
C ARG A 126 9.89 -6.09 3.30
N HIS A 127 8.86 -5.62 2.58
CA HIS A 127 9.05 -4.71 1.46
C HIS A 127 9.61 -3.34 1.91
N ALA A 128 9.18 -2.83 3.06
CA ALA A 128 9.72 -1.58 3.61
C ALA A 128 11.21 -1.71 3.98
N GLU A 129 11.60 -2.82 4.61
CA GLU A 129 13.01 -3.12 4.92
C GLU A 129 13.86 -3.21 3.63
N MET A 130 13.38 -3.96 2.63
CA MET A 130 14.07 -4.10 1.34
C MET A 130 14.22 -2.75 0.62
N ASN A 131 13.21 -1.89 0.66
CA ASN A 131 13.26 -0.56 0.06
C ASN A 131 14.30 0.34 0.75
N GLU A 132 14.43 0.23 2.07
CA GLU A 132 15.44 0.98 2.83
C GLU A 132 16.86 0.55 2.44
N ASP A 133 17.09 -0.75 2.28
CA ASP A 133 18.39 -1.28 1.85
C ASP A 133 18.71 -0.88 0.40
N LEU A 134 17.73 -0.93 -0.51
CA LEU A 134 17.85 -0.42 -1.87
C LEU A 134 18.21 1.07 -1.89
N ARG A 135 17.58 1.88 -1.02
CA ARG A 135 17.88 3.31 -0.90
C ARG A 135 19.31 3.54 -0.46
N LYS A 136 19.79 2.83 0.57
CA LYS A 136 21.18 2.91 1.04
C LYS A 136 22.17 2.52 -0.05
N ALA A 137 21.93 1.43 -0.78
CA ALA A 137 22.76 1.01 -1.89
C ALA A 137 22.78 2.04 -3.03
N SER A 138 21.64 2.66 -3.32
CA SER A 138 21.54 3.73 -4.32
C SER A 138 22.35 4.97 -3.90
N ASP A 139 22.26 5.37 -2.64
CA ASP A 139 23.03 6.50 -2.11
C ASP A 139 24.55 6.23 -2.12
N GLN A 140 24.96 5.01 -1.79
CA GLN A 140 26.36 4.58 -1.90
C GLN A 140 26.85 4.62 -3.35
N ASN A 141 26.07 4.10 -4.30
CA ASN A 141 26.41 4.15 -5.73
C ASN A 141 26.52 5.58 -6.23
N ARG A 142 25.62 6.47 -5.80
CA ARG A 142 25.67 7.90 -6.13
C ARG A 142 26.93 8.56 -5.59
N ALA A 143 27.32 8.25 -4.34
CA ALA A 143 28.56 8.75 -3.75
C ALA A 143 29.80 8.25 -4.53
N LEU A 144 29.84 6.98 -4.91
CA LEU A 144 30.93 6.39 -5.70
C LEU A 144 31.03 7.04 -7.09
N ILE A 145 29.91 7.24 -7.78
CA ILE A 145 29.87 7.92 -9.08
C ILE A 145 30.42 9.34 -8.97
N ASN A 146 30.04 10.08 -7.92
CA ASN A 146 30.56 11.43 -7.69
C ASN A 146 32.07 11.41 -7.46
N ALA A 147 32.57 10.50 -6.62
CA ALA A 147 34.01 10.36 -6.36
C ALA A 147 34.79 10.04 -7.64
N LEU A 148 34.35 9.04 -8.41
CA LEU A 148 34.98 8.68 -9.70
C LEU A 148 34.91 9.82 -10.72
N THR A 149 33.83 10.59 -10.73
CA THR A 149 33.69 11.77 -11.60
C THR A 149 34.70 12.84 -11.24
N THR A 150 34.89 13.10 -9.94
CA THR A 150 35.92 14.05 -9.47
C THR A 150 37.33 13.58 -9.79
N GLU A 151 37.64 12.31 -9.57
CA GLU A 151 38.96 11.73 -9.88
C GLU A 151 39.25 11.75 -11.38
N LYS A 152 38.25 11.44 -12.22
CA LYS A 152 38.39 11.56 -13.67
C LYS A 152 38.72 13.00 -14.07
N ALA A 153 38.06 13.99 -13.49
CA ALA A 153 38.31 15.40 -13.79
C ALA A 153 39.74 15.81 -13.40
N THR A 154 40.21 15.41 -12.22
CA THR A 154 41.59 15.74 -11.78
C THR A 154 42.64 15.06 -12.64
N LEU A 155 42.46 13.78 -12.99
CA LEU A 155 43.37 13.08 -13.90
C LEU A 155 43.39 13.69 -15.30
N GLN A 156 42.22 14.12 -15.81
CA GLN A 156 42.12 14.78 -17.11
C GLN A 156 42.84 16.14 -17.12
N GLU A 157 42.75 16.90 -16.02
CA GLU A 157 43.49 18.15 -15.85
C GLU A 157 45.01 17.91 -15.77
N GLN A 158 45.45 16.92 -14.98
CA GLN A 158 46.86 16.53 -14.87
C GLN A 158 47.44 16.09 -16.22
N LEU A 159 46.69 15.29 -16.98
CA LEU A 159 47.09 14.85 -18.32
C LEU A 159 47.23 16.04 -19.26
N SER A 160 46.27 16.97 -19.25
CA SER A 160 46.32 18.18 -20.08
C SER A 160 47.54 19.03 -19.77
N LYS A 161 47.86 19.21 -18.48
CA LYS A 161 49.06 19.93 -18.04
C LYS A 161 50.34 19.24 -18.51
N THR A 162 50.44 17.93 -18.33
CA THR A 162 51.62 17.14 -18.73
C THR A 162 51.85 17.20 -20.23
N ILE A 163 50.78 17.11 -21.03
CA ILE A 163 50.87 17.25 -22.49
C ILE A 163 51.43 18.62 -22.87
N GLU A 164 50.98 19.68 -22.21
CA GLU A 164 51.44 21.04 -22.50
C GLU A 164 52.91 21.26 -22.11
N ASP A 165 53.32 20.74 -20.95
CA ASP A 165 54.71 20.79 -20.50
C ASP A 165 55.64 20.00 -21.45
N LEU A 166 55.22 18.82 -21.92
CA LEU A 166 55.96 18.03 -22.92
C LEU A 166 56.07 18.76 -24.27
N LYS A 167 55.01 19.45 -24.72
CA LYS A 167 55.05 20.26 -25.94
C LYS A 167 56.06 21.40 -25.84
N ARG A 168 56.10 22.10 -24.70
CA ARG A 168 57.10 23.16 -24.45
C ARG A 168 58.51 22.60 -24.46
N ALA A 169 58.77 21.53 -23.72
CA ALA A 169 60.08 20.88 -23.69
C ALA A 169 60.53 20.41 -25.09
N LEU A 170 59.62 19.88 -25.90
CA LEU A 170 59.91 19.50 -27.28
C LEU A 170 60.25 20.71 -28.16
N ALA A 171 59.55 21.83 -27.99
CA ALA A 171 59.85 23.07 -28.71
C ALA A 171 61.24 23.62 -28.34
N ASP A 172 61.56 23.62 -27.04
CA ASP A 172 62.87 24.03 -26.53
C ASP A 172 63.99 23.13 -27.08
N GLN A 173 63.78 21.81 -27.09
CA GLN A 173 64.75 20.87 -27.65
C GLN A 173 64.95 21.08 -29.16
N LYS A 174 63.86 21.35 -29.91
CA LYS A 174 63.96 21.67 -31.34
C LYS A 174 64.76 22.96 -31.58
N ALA A 175 64.57 23.97 -30.75
CA ALA A 175 65.33 25.21 -30.84
C ALA A 175 66.83 24.97 -30.56
N GLN A 176 67.16 24.18 -29.54
CA GLN A 176 68.55 23.80 -29.23
C GLN A 176 69.20 23.02 -30.39
N ASN A 177 68.49 22.04 -30.95
CA ASN A 177 69.00 21.26 -32.09
C ASN A 177 69.30 22.16 -33.29
N LEU A 178 68.43 23.14 -33.58
CA LEU A 178 68.65 24.10 -34.68
C LEU A 178 69.91 24.95 -34.45
N VAL A 179 70.20 25.35 -33.21
CA VAL A 179 71.43 26.07 -32.86
C VAL A 179 72.65 25.18 -33.09
N LEU A 180 72.62 23.95 -32.61
CA LEU A 180 73.70 22.97 -32.81
C LEU A 180 73.93 22.62 -34.29
N GLU A 181 72.88 22.54 -35.10
CA GLU A 181 72.99 22.33 -36.54
C GLU A 181 73.71 23.50 -37.23
N LYS A 182 73.40 24.75 -36.84
CA LYS A 182 74.09 25.94 -37.35
C LYS A 182 75.57 25.96 -36.95
N GLU A 183 75.87 25.64 -35.70
CA GLU A 183 77.26 25.55 -35.21
C GLU A 183 78.05 24.46 -35.95
N ASN A 184 77.46 23.28 -36.14
CA ASN A 184 78.08 22.21 -36.93
C ASN A 184 78.31 22.61 -38.39
N ALA A 185 77.40 23.36 -39.00
CA ALA A 185 77.59 23.89 -40.35
C ALA A 185 78.76 24.88 -40.40
N GLN A 186 78.88 25.77 -39.41
CA GLN A 186 80.00 26.70 -39.29
C GLN A 186 81.34 25.97 -39.12
N LEU A 187 81.42 25.00 -38.20
CA LEU A 187 82.62 24.20 -37.97
C LEU A 187 83.06 23.42 -39.22
N ARG A 188 82.11 22.95 -40.04
CA ARG A 188 82.42 22.30 -41.33
C ARG A 188 83.09 23.26 -42.31
N THR A 189 82.60 24.50 -42.41
CA THR A 189 83.23 25.53 -43.25
C THR A 189 84.63 25.87 -42.75
N GLU A 190 84.78 26.15 -41.44
CA GLU A 190 86.09 26.45 -40.84
C GLU A 190 87.10 25.30 -41.01
N SER A 191 86.63 24.04 -40.94
CA SER A 191 87.48 22.87 -41.21
C SER A 191 87.96 22.81 -42.65
N HIS A 192 87.12 23.20 -43.62
CA HIS A 192 87.49 23.26 -45.03
C HIS A 192 88.55 24.36 -45.26
N ASP A 193 88.32 25.56 -44.73
CA ASP A 193 89.26 26.68 -44.82
C ASP A 193 90.62 26.31 -44.18
N MET A 194 90.60 25.61 -43.05
CA MET A 194 91.83 25.16 -42.40
C MET A 194 92.60 24.12 -43.23
N LYS A 195 91.91 23.22 -43.94
CA LYS A 195 92.57 22.28 -44.87
C LYS A 195 93.23 23.03 -46.03
N ASP A 196 92.57 24.05 -46.56
CA ASP A 196 93.12 24.90 -47.62
C ASP A 196 94.36 25.68 -47.15
N LEU A 197 94.31 26.25 -45.95
CA LEU A 197 95.47 26.92 -45.34
C LEU A 197 96.63 25.97 -45.11
N ARG A 198 96.38 24.72 -44.66
CA ARG A 198 97.42 23.69 -44.49
C ARG A 198 98.10 23.36 -45.82
N ARG A 199 97.33 23.16 -46.88
CA ARG A 199 97.88 22.90 -48.24
C ARG A 199 98.76 24.05 -48.71
N ARG A 200 98.32 25.31 -48.55
CA ARG A 200 99.14 26.48 -48.90
C ARG A 200 100.42 26.59 -48.07
N LEU A 201 100.35 26.21 -46.79
CA LEU A 201 101.54 26.18 -45.94
C LEU A 201 102.54 25.12 -46.42
N GLU A 202 102.08 23.91 -46.76
CA GLU A 202 102.91 22.86 -47.35
C GLU A 202 103.56 23.31 -48.67
N GLU A 203 102.83 24.01 -49.53
CA GLU A 203 103.37 24.61 -50.77
C GLU A 203 104.50 25.61 -50.48
N VAL A 204 104.28 26.55 -49.55
CA VAL A 204 105.30 27.55 -49.15
C VAL A 204 106.52 26.88 -48.49
N GLU A 205 106.31 25.85 -47.68
CA GLU A 205 107.40 25.10 -47.05
C GLU A 205 108.26 24.35 -48.09
N GLU A 206 107.63 23.77 -49.13
CA GLU A 206 108.35 23.11 -50.21
C GLU A 206 109.06 24.12 -51.13
N GLU A 207 108.42 25.25 -51.45
CA GLU A 207 109.08 26.36 -52.17
C GLU A 207 110.33 26.84 -51.43
N LYS A 208 110.22 27.04 -50.11
CA LYS A 208 111.35 27.40 -49.24
C LYS A 208 112.44 26.34 -49.28
N ARG A 209 112.09 25.04 -49.26
CA ARG A 209 113.05 23.94 -49.34
C ARG A 209 113.81 23.94 -50.66
N ILE A 210 113.11 24.13 -51.79
CA ILE A 210 113.71 24.22 -53.12
C ILE A 210 114.66 25.43 -53.20
N LEU A 211 114.24 26.61 -52.71
CA LEU A 211 115.08 27.81 -52.68
C LEU A 211 116.37 27.61 -51.87
N LEU A 212 116.29 26.96 -50.70
CA LEU A 212 117.47 26.63 -49.90
C LEU A 212 118.42 25.67 -50.63
N GLN A 213 117.88 24.66 -51.32
CA GLN A 213 118.68 23.73 -52.12
C GLN A 213 119.38 24.45 -53.29
N ASN A 214 118.67 25.36 -53.98
CA ASN A 214 119.23 26.19 -55.04
C ASN A 214 120.34 27.11 -54.51
N LEU A 215 120.15 27.73 -53.34
CA LEU A 215 121.14 28.58 -52.69
C LEU A 215 122.43 27.79 -52.37
N ALA A 216 122.29 26.56 -51.85
CA ALA A 216 123.41 25.67 -51.59
C ALA A 216 124.15 25.27 -52.87
N ALA A 217 123.42 25.01 -53.96
CA ALA A 217 124.01 24.69 -55.27
C ALA A 217 124.79 25.88 -55.89
N VAL A 218 124.31 27.12 -55.71
CA VAL A 218 125.01 28.33 -56.14
C VAL A 218 126.25 28.59 -55.27
N GLY A 219 126.15 28.39 -53.96
CA GLY A 219 127.29 28.46 -53.04
C GLY A 219 128.40 27.47 -53.41
N GLY A 220 128.06 26.23 -53.78
CA GLY A 220 129.02 25.22 -54.24
C GLY A 220 129.64 25.50 -55.62
N ARG A 221 128.98 26.32 -56.47
CA ARG A 221 129.57 26.79 -57.74
C ARG A 221 130.52 27.96 -57.54
N LEU A 222 130.27 28.82 -56.55
CA LEU A 222 131.17 29.92 -56.18
C LEU A 222 132.48 29.43 -55.54
N THR A 223 132.50 28.25 -54.92
CA THR A 223 133.73 27.63 -54.36
C THR A 223 134.55 26.84 -55.38
N ASN A 224 134.04 26.60 -56.59
CA ASN A 224 134.74 25.87 -57.65
C ASN A 224 135.20 26.84 -58.75
N HIS A 225 136.20 27.68 -58.44
CA HIS A 225 137.01 28.39 -59.44
C HIS A 225 138.51 28.20 -59.11
N PRO A 226 139.39 27.94 -60.11
CA PRO A 226 140.69 27.31 -59.88
C PRO A 226 141.76 28.35 -59.52
N GLN A 227 142.52 28.10 -58.45
CA GLN A 227 143.75 28.85 -58.18
C GLN A 227 144.89 27.88 -57.89
N GLY A 228 145.81 27.84 -58.85
CA GLY A 228 147.10 27.21 -58.69
C GLY A 228 148.10 28.07 -57.92
N LEU A 229 149.15 27.37 -57.49
CA LEU A 229 150.52 27.82 -57.24
C LEU A 229 150.78 28.80 -56.07
N GLY A 230 151.52 28.28 -55.08
CA GLY A 230 152.26 29.07 -54.10
C GLY A 230 152.86 28.21 -52.98
N THR A 231 154.01 27.57 -53.26
CA THR A 231 155.01 27.17 -52.24
C THR A 231 155.53 28.42 -51.52
N PRO A 232 156.07 28.36 -50.27
CA PRO A 232 157.41 27.81 -50.01
C PRO A 232 157.62 27.07 -48.67
N THR A 233 158.57 26.14 -48.74
CA THR A 233 159.53 25.63 -47.73
C THR A 233 159.42 26.08 -46.27
N GLY A 234 159.33 25.05 -45.41
CA GLY A 234 159.65 25.01 -43.98
C GLY A 234 159.53 23.58 -43.49
#